data_AF-A0A2E8WA12-F1
#
_entry.id   AF-A0A2E8WA12-F1
#
_cell.length_a   1.000
_cell.length_b   1.000
_cell.length_c   1.000
_cell.angle_alpha   90.00
_cell.angle_beta   90.00
_cell.angle_gamma   90.00
#
_symmetry.space_group_name_H-M   'P 1'
#
loop_
_entity.id
_entity.type
_entity.pdbx_description
1 polymer ?
#
loop_
_entity_poly.entity_id
_entity_poly.type
_entity_poly.pdbx_seq_one_letter_code
_entity_poly.pdbx_strand_id
1 'polypeptide(L)'
;MSEAAVRQEMAYSDVVDRIDRLDRSIVSVGVLGVGFGYGIKALKVGRRAEGRREILMTGGVHGDEPAGVEAVLSFLEGPVEDYLDEFTVVPCVNPSGLELGRRANKAD
;
A
#
# COMPACT_ATOMS: atom_id res chain seq x y z
N MET A 1 -0.92 31.27 18.12
CA MET A 1 -1.66 30.01 18.27
C MET A 1 -0.74 28.92 17.80
N SER A 2 -0.35 27.98 18.67
CA SER A 2 0.50 26.87 18.25
C SER A 2 -0.30 25.96 17.32
N GLU A 3 0.21 25.69 16.11
CA GLU A 3 -0.24 24.54 15.33
C GLU A 3 -0.10 23.31 16.22
N ALA A 4 -1.22 22.74 16.64
CA ALA A 4 -1.22 21.39 17.15
C ALA A 4 -0.74 20.52 15.98
N ALA A 5 0.45 19.93 16.10
CA ALA A 5 0.93 18.97 15.13
C ALA A 5 -0.16 17.92 14.93
N VAL A 6 -0.75 17.87 13.74
CA VAL A 6 -1.68 16.81 13.36
C VAL A 6 -0.90 15.52 13.55
N ARG A 7 -1.32 14.69 14.51
CA ARG A 7 -0.71 13.40 14.74
C ARG A 7 -0.88 12.60 13.45
N GLN A 8 0.23 12.14 12.91
CA GLN A 8 0.22 11.27 11.75
C GLN A 8 -0.52 9.99 12.11
N GLU A 9 -1.62 9.71 11.42
CA GLU A 9 -2.54 8.62 11.78
C GLU A 9 -2.02 7.23 11.39
N MET A 10 -1.00 7.17 10.52
CA MET A 10 -0.44 5.94 9.98
C MET A 10 1.08 6.09 9.78
N ALA A 11 1.84 5.15 10.33
CA ALA A 11 3.26 4.95 10.02
C ALA A 11 3.41 3.91 8.90
N TYR A 12 4.56 3.87 8.23
CA TYR A 12 4.81 2.87 7.21
C TYR A 12 4.94 1.46 7.80
N SER A 13 5.36 1.35 9.06
CA SER A 13 5.34 0.07 9.79
C SER A 13 3.93 -0.52 9.90
N ASP A 14 2.89 0.30 10.09
CA ASP A 14 1.49 -0.17 10.11
C ASP A 14 1.09 -0.78 8.76
N VAL A 15 1.55 -0.20 7.65
CA VAL A 15 1.32 -0.72 6.30
C VAL A 15 1.98 -2.09 6.13
N VAL A 16 3.23 -2.24 6.57
CA VAL A 16 3.97 -3.50 6.46
C VAL A 16 3.34 -4.57 7.34
N ASP A 17 2.98 -4.24 8.58
CA ASP A 17 2.33 -5.15 9.51
C ASP A 17 1.00 -5.68 8.98
N ARG A 18 0.18 -4.83 8.34
CA ARG A 18 -1.07 -5.24 7.69
C ARG A 18 -0.83 -6.15 6.50
N ILE A 19 0.14 -5.80 5.64
CA ILE A 19 0.56 -6.66 4.53
C ILE A 19 1.03 -8.03 5.03
N ASP A 20 1.73 -8.08 6.16
CA ASP A 20 2.27 -9.33 6.73
C ASP A 20 1.23 -10.27 7.32
N ARG A 21 0.03 -9.75 7.64
CA ARG A 21 -1.10 -10.54 8.13
C ARG A 21 -1.98 -11.13 7.01
N LEU A 22 -1.80 -10.71 5.76
CA LEU A 22 -2.60 -11.20 4.63
C LEU A 22 -2.33 -12.70 4.35
N ASP A 23 -3.38 -13.41 3.95
CA ASP A 23 -3.27 -14.83 3.60
C ASP A 23 -2.34 -15.03 2.38
N ARG A 24 -1.21 -15.68 2.63
CA ARG A 24 -0.18 -15.97 1.61
C ARG A 24 -0.59 -17.05 0.61
N SER A 25 -1.67 -17.77 0.86
CA SER A 25 -2.23 -18.75 -0.08
C SER A 25 -2.90 -18.07 -1.29
N ILE A 26 -3.33 -16.82 -1.13
CA ILE A 26 -4.03 -16.03 -2.14
C ILE A 26 -3.26 -14.76 -2.55
N VAL A 27 -2.43 -14.21 -1.65
CA VAL A 27 -1.65 -12.99 -1.90
C VAL A 27 -0.16 -13.30 -1.96
N SER A 28 0.46 -13.00 -3.10
CA SER A 28 1.93 -12.99 -3.24
C SER A 28 2.47 -11.59 -2.96
N VAL A 29 3.56 -11.49 -2.19
CA VAL A 29 4.19 -10.20 -1.84
C VAL A 29 5.62 -10.16 -2.32
N GLY A 30 5.99 -9.04 -2.94
CA GLY A 30 7.35 -8.72 -3.36
C GLY A 30 7.73 -7.30 -2.95
N VAL A 31 8.98 -6.96 -3.23
CA VAL A 31 9.50 -5.59 -3.10
C VAL A 31 9.76 -5.06 -4.51
N LEU A 32 9.06 -3.98 -4.87
CA LEU A 32 9.20 -3.32 -6.17
C LEU A 32 10.52 -2.54 -6.26
N GLY A 33 10.96 -1.99 -5.13
CA GLY A 33 12.21 -1.23 -5.01
C GLY A 33 12.43 -0.72 -3.59
N VAL A 34 13.56 -0.07 -3.37
CA VAL A 34 13.89 0.58 -2.08
C VAL A 34 14.09 2.08 -2.33
N GLY A 35 13.38 2.92 -1.58
CA GLY A 35 13.48 4.37 -1.65
C GLY A 35 13.62 4.97 -0.26
N PHE A 36 14.64 5.79 -0.04
CA PHE A 36 14.93 6.44 1.26
C PHE A 36 14.98 5.47 2.46
N GLY A 37 15.43 4.23 2.23
CA GLY A 37 15.50 3.17 3.25
C GLY A 37 14.23 2.34 3.42
N TYR A 38 13.15 2.65 2.70
CA TYR A 38 11.88 1.92 2.75
C TYR A 38 11.70 1.00 1.55
N GLY A 39 11.39 -0.28 1.80
CA GLY A 39 11.12 -1.25 0.74
C GLY A 39 9.68 -1.19 0.25
N ILE A 40 9.44 -0.57 -0.90
CA ILE A 40 8.12 -0.41 -1.51
C ILE A 40 7.54 -1.78 -1.87
N LYS A 41 6.44 -2.17 -1.21
CA LYS A 41 5.80 -3.48 -1.38
C LYS A 41 4.89 -3.49 -2.60
N ALA A 42 4.94 -4.57 -3.37
CA ALA A 42 3.99 -4.88 -4.42
C ALA A 42 3.36 -6.24 -4.13
N LEU A 43 2.04 -6.31 -4.25
CA LEU A 43 1.26 -7.52 -4.01
C LEU A 43 0.59 -7.96 -5.31
N LYS A 44 0.47 -9.27 -5.49
CA LYS A 44 -0.36 -9.86 -6.53
C LYS A 44 -1.46 -10.68 -5.88
N VAL A 45 -2.69 -10.46 -6.33
CA VAL A 45 -3.89 -11.12 -5.83
C VAL A 45 -4.63 -11.77 -6.99
N GLY A 46 -5.15 -12.97 -6.75
CA GLY A 46 -5.88 -13.76 -7.73
C GLY A 46 -4.99 -14.78 -8.46
N ARG A 47 -5.65 -15.70 -9.18
CA ARG A 47 -4.97 -16.70 -10.00
C ARG A 47 -4.99 -16.28 -11.46
N ARG A 48 -3.86 -16.47 -12.12
CA ARG A 48 -3.73 -16.19 -13.54
C ARG A 48 -4.59 -17.13 -14.37
N ALA A 49 -5.53 -16.59 -15.14
CA ALA A 49 -6.43 -17.38 -15.98
C ALA A 49 -6.88 -16.58 -17.22
N GLU A 50 -7.08 -17.29 -18.33
CA GLU A 50 -7.53 -16.69 -19.58
C GLU A 50 -8.88 -15.97 -19.39
N GLY A 51 -8.97 -14.76 -19.96
CA GLY A 51 -10.17 -13.94 -19.91
C GLY A 51 -10.30 -13.03 -18.69
N ARG A 52 -9.36 -13.07 -17.74
CA ARG A 52 -9.33 -12.15 -16.58
C ARG A 52 -8.70 -10.81 -16.95
N ARG A 53 -9.16 -9.72 -16.34
CA ARG A 53 -8.55 -8.39 -16.52
C ARG A 53 -7.38 -8.23 -15.55
N GLU A 54 -6.36 -7.52 -15.99
CA GLU A 54 -5.26 -7.07 -15.12
C GLU A 54 -5.58 -5.67 -14.62
N ILE A 55 -5.61 -5.51 -13.29
CA ILE A 55 -5.93 -4.24 -12.62
C ILE A 55 -4.72 -3.82 -11.77
N LEU A 56 -4.25 -2.59 -11.99
CA LEU A 56 -3.26 -1.95 -11.13
C LEU A 56 -3.96 -1.04 -10.13
N MET A 57 -3.69 -1.23 -8.84
CA MET A 57 -4.18 -0.39 -7.77
C MET A 57 -3.00 0.17 -6.96
N THR A 58 -3.02 1.47 -6.69
CA THR A 58 -1.94 2.15 -5.94
C THR A 58 -2.51 3.06 -4.87
N GLY A 59 -1.90 3.04 -3.69
CA GLY A 59 -2.17 3.98 -2.59
C GLY A 59 -0.92 4.76 -2.20
N GLY A 60 -1.10 5.87 -1.47
CA GLY A 60 0.00 6.65 -0.89
C GLY A 60 1.02 7.17 -1.91
N VAL A 61 0.56 7.66 -3.06
CA VAL A 61 1.42 8.36 -4.02
C VAL A 61 1.96 9.65 -3.40
N HIS A 62 1.08 10.37 -2.70
CA HIS A 62 1.45 11.44 -1.78
C HIS A 62 1.35 10.94 -0.35
N GLY A 63 2.29 11.34 0.50
CA GLY A 63 2.38 10.86 1.88
C GLY A 63 1.37 11.47 2.84
N ASP A 64 0.86 12.66 2.55
CA ASP A 64 -0.19 13.34 3.31
C ASP A 64 -1.61 12.91 2.90
N GLU A 65 -1.74 11.87 2.07
CA GLU A 65 -3.01 11.29 1.62
C GLU A 65 -3.19 9.83 2.13
N PRO A 66 -3.14 9.57 3.47
CA PRO A 66 -3.13 8.21 4.02
C PRO A 66 -4.43 7.43 3.77
N ALA A 67 -5.55 8.11 3.51
CA ALA A 67 -6.83 7.45 3.22
C ALA A 67 -6.76 6.54 1.97
N GLY A 68 -5.91 6.87 0.99
CA GLY A 68 -5.68 6.00 -0.17
C GLY A 68 -4.91 4.73 0.19
N VAL A 69 -3.98 4.82 1.15
CA VAL A 69 -3.27 3.64 1.69
C VAL A 69 -4.26 2.76 2.46
N GLU A 70 -5.08 3.37 3.31
CA GLU A 70 -6.11 2.69 4.09
C GLU A 70 -7.11 1.94 3.21
N ALA A 71 -7.65 2.60 2.18
CA ALA A 71 -8.63 2.00 1.29
C ALA A 71 -8.07 0.76 0.56
N VAL A 72 -6.82 0.82 0.12
CA VAL A 72 -6.15 -0.29 -0.57
C VAL A 72 -5.88 -1.46 0.38
N LEU A 73 -5.43 -1.18 1.61
CA LEU A 73 -5.21 -2.22 2.61
C LEU A 73 -6.53 -2.87 3.05
N SER A 74 -7.56 -2.06 3.29
CA SER A 74 -8.91 -2.55 3.61
C SER A 74 -9.50 -3.40 2.49
N PHE A 75 -9.26 -3.05 1.22
CA PHE A 75 -9.62 -3.90 0.08
C PHE A 75 -8.90 -5.25 0.16
N LEU A 76 -7.59 -5.26 0.38
CA LEU A 76 -6.78 -6.47 0.48
C LEU A 76 -7.15 -7.38 1.66
N GLU A 77 -7.65 -6.81 2.75
CA GLU A 77 -8.12 -7.52 3.94
C GLU A 77 -9.55 -8.07 3.81
N GLY A 78 -10.29 -7.61 2.80
CA GLY A 78 -11.61 -8.12 2.45
C GLY A 78 -11.55 -9.45 1.68
N PRO A 79 -12.71 -9.95 1.22
CA PRO A 79 -12.80 -11.18 0.43
C PRO A 79 -12.33 -10.95 -1.02
N VAL A 80 -11.04 -10.70 -1.19
CA VAL A 80 -10.43 -10.39 -2.50
C VAL A 80 -10.51 -11.54 -3.49
N GLU A 81 -10.64 -12.77 -3.00
CA GLU A 81 -10.81 -13.99 -3.79
C GLU A 81 -12.14 -14.06 -4.53
N ASP A 82 -13.16 -13.28 -4.11
CA ASP A 82 -14.46 -13.22 -4.77
C ASP A 82 -14.40 -12.45 -6.09
N TYR A 83 -13.34 -11.67 -6.31
CA TYR A 83 -13.12 -10.97 -7.57
C TYR A 83 -12.48 -11.91 -8.61
N LEU A 84 -13.03 -11.88 -9.83
CA LEU A 84 -12.51 -12.69 -10.94
C LEU A 84 -11.23 -12.11 -11.57
N ASP A 85 -10.91 -10.84 -11.30
CA ASP A 85 -9.79 -10.13 -11.91
C ASP A 85 -8.45 -10.40 -11.20
N GLU A 86 -7.36 -10.09 -11.88
CA GLU A 86 -6.01 -10.14 -11.32
C GLU A 86 -5.58 -8.76 -10.88
N PHE A 87 -5.17 -8.62 -9.62
CA PHE A 87 -4.73 -7.33 -9.08
C PHE A 87 -3.23 -7.32 -8.86
N THR A 88 -2.58 -6.27 -9.36
CA THR A 88 -1.28 -5.83 -8.88
C THR A 88 -1.51 -4.62 -7.99
N VAL A 89 -1.07 -4.68 -6.74
CA VAL A 89 -1.38 -3.67 -5.74
C VAL A 89 -0.08 -3.11 -5.14
N VAL A 90 0.06 -1.80 -5.11
CA VAL A 90 1.16 -1.10 -4.41
C VAL A 90 0.52 -0.21 -3.34
N PRO A 91 0.37 -0.70 -2.09
CA PRO A 91 -0.43 0.00 -1.08
C PRO A 91 0.12 1.36 -0.66
N CYS A 92 1.43 1.53 -0.71
CA CYS A 92 2.09 2.80 -0.39
C CYS A 92 3.30 3.01 -1.30
N VAL A 93 3.17 3.93 -2.25
CA VAL A 93 4.23 4.28 -3.22
C VAL A 93 5.28 5.20 -2.59
N ASN A 94 4.87 6.12 -1.71
CA ASN A 94 5.73 7.10 -1.05
C ASN A 94 5.78 6.89 0.48
N PRO A 95 6.45 5.84 0.96
CA PRO A 95 6.56 5.54 2.39
C PRO A 95 7.27 6.66 3.17
N SER A 96 8.29 7.29 2.58
CA SER A 96 9.02 8.36 3.25
C SER A 96 8.20 9.64 3.44
N GLY A 97 7.28 9.94 2.50
CA GLY A 97 6.35 11.04 2.65
C GLY A 97 5.26 10.71 3.66
N LEU A 98 4.78 9.46 3.66
CA LEU A 98 3.80 8.98 4.64
C LEU A 98 4.33 9.19 6.06
N GLU A 99 5.56 8.73 6.31
CA GLU A 99 6.29 8.88 7.59
C GLU A 99 6.55 10.33 8.03
N LEU A 100 6.43 11.28 7.10
CA LEU A 100 6.60 12.71 7.36
C LEU A 100 5.29 13.48 7.29
N GLY A 101 4.16 12.81 7.03
CA GLY A 101 2.85 13.42 6.83
C GLY A 101 2.86 14.49 5.73
N ARG A 102 3.58 14.27 4.63
CA ARG A 102 3.77 15.28 3.57
C ARG A 102 3.60 14.71 2.17
N ARG A 103 3.21 15.58 1.24
CA ARG A 103 3.06 15.23 -0.17
C ARG A 103 4.29 14.57 -0.79
N ALA A 104 5.45 15.21 -0.64
CA ALA A 104 6.69 14.79 -1.27
C ALA A 104 7.42 13.67 -0.51
N ASN A 105 8.23 12.88 -1.22
CA ASN A 105 9.17 11.95 -0.58
C ASN A 105 10.24 12.70 0.22
N LYS A 106 11.03 12.02 1.06
CA LYS A 106 12.17 12.62 1.78
C LYS A 106 13.11 13.32 0.76
N ALA A 107 13.67 14.48 1.14
CA ALA A 107 14.72 15.10 0.34
C ALA A 107 16.07 14.54 0.82
N ASP A 108 16.98 14.30 -0.11
CA ASP A 108 18.36 13.89 0.19
C ASP A 108 19.16 15.02 0.88
#